data_AF-A0A9D7SZD0-F1
#
_entry.id   AF-A0A9D7SZD0-F1
#
_cell.length_a   1.000
_cell.length_b   1.000
_cell.length_c   1.000
_cell.angle_alpha   90.00
_cell.angle_beta   90.00
_cell.angle_gamma   90.00
#
_symmetry.space_group_name_H-M   'P 1'
#
loop_
_entity.id
_entity.type
_entity.pdbx_description
1 polymer ?
#
loop_
_entity_poly.entity_id
_entity_poly.type
_entity_poly.pdbx_seq_one_letter_code
_entity_poly.pdbx_strand_id
1 'polypeptide(L)'
;MEYRTKPNLSLPEFVSVFENMILHGGSSHWDEKDYLNLIQYYISESLTEKALEALDYALQYSSHHAEFYVIKSRLLINEEDYKEANETLDIALNLFPTIRKCS
;
A
#
# COMPACT_ATOMS: atom_id res chain seq x y z
N MET A 1 19.92 -20.96 11.14
CA MET A 1 19.00 -20.27 10.24
C MET A 1 18.60 -18.99 10.92
N GLU A 2 19.32 -17.92 10.62
CA GLU A 2 19.05 -16.59 11.16
C GLU A 2 17.79 -16.08 10.47
N TYR A 3 16.69 -16.03 11.21
CA TYR A 3 15.59 -15.16 10.83
C TYR A 3 16.21 -13.78 10.74
N ARG A 4 16.35 -13.25 9.51
CA ARG A 4 16.68 -11.83 9.30
C ARG A 4 15.50 -11.04 9.85
N THR A 5 15.49 -10.84 11.16
CA THR A 5 14.63 -9.89 11.83
C THR A 5 15.01 -8.57 11.19
N LYS A 6 14.18 -8.09 10.24
CA LYS A 6 14.32 -6.74 9.71
C LYS A 6 14.43 -5.82 10.94
N PRO A 7 15.38 -4.88 10.99
CA PRO A 7 15.57 -4.06 12.17
C PRO A 7 14.22 -3.44 12.55
N ASN A 8 13.98 -3.21 13.84
CA ASN A 8 12.90 -2.31 14.25
C ASN A 8 13.25 -0.92 13.71
N LEU A 9 13.04 -0.68 12.42
CA LEU A 9 13.24 0.62 11.80
C LEU A 9 12.25 1.56 12.47
N SER A 10 12.77 2.63 13.04
CA SER A 10 11.94 3.73 13.53
C SER A 10 11.12 4.28 12.36
N LEU A 11 9.90 4.71 12.64
CA LEU A 11 9.01 5.32 11.67
C LEU A 11 9.66 6.37 10.72
N PRO A 12 10.50 7.31 11.20
CA PRO A 12 11.21 8.23 10.32
C PRO A 12 12.21 7.55 9.37
N GLU A 13 12.78 6.41 9.74
CA GLU A 13 13.67 5.64 8.87
C GLU A 13 12.89 5.00 7.72
N PHE A 14 11.68 4.49 7.96
CA PHE A 14 10.82 3.93 6.91
C PHE A 14 10.46 4.98 5.85
N VAL A 15 10.08 6.17 6.29
CA VAL A 15 9.77 7.29 5.40
C VAL A 15 11.02 7.71 4.62
N SER A 16 12.16 7.87 5.30
CA SER A 16 13.41 8.28 4.66
C SER A 16 13.90 7.27 3.63
N VAL A 17 13.78 5.96 3.91
CA VAL A 17 14.14 4.90 2.96
C VAL A 17 13.21 4.91 1.74
N PHE A 18 11.91 5.14 1.93
CA PHE A 18 10.94 5.23 0.85
C PHE A 18 11.16 6.47 -0.02
N GLU A 19 11.36 7.64 0.58
CA GLU A 19 11.66 8.88 -0.15
C GLU A 19 12.97 8.76 -0.94
N ASN A 20 14.01 8.17 -0.34
CA ASN A 20 15.27 7.90 -1.03
C ASN A 20 15.09 6.89 -2.17
N MET A 21 14.19 5.91 -2.02
CA MET A 21 13.85 4.94 -3.07
C MET A 21 13.23 5.65 -4.28
N ILE A 22 12.25 6.53 -4.05
CA ILE A 22 11.60 7.33 -5.09
C ILE A 22 12.62 8.23 -5.80
N LEU A 23 13.46 8.92 -5.04
CA LEU A 23 14.41 9.90 -5.57
C LEU A 23 15.53 9.27 -6.41
N HIS A 24 16.03 8.10 -6.00
CA HIS A 24 17.16 7.46 -6.67
C HIS A 24 16.73 6.38 -7.69
N GLY A 25 15.44 6.09 -7.82
CA GLY A 25 14.95 4.98 -8.65
C GLY A 25 15.55 3.63 -8.26
N GLY A 26 15.97 3.51 -6.99
CA GLY A 26 16.70 2.35 -6.49
C GLY A 26 15.74 1.20 -6.22
N SER A 27 16.07 0.00 -6.68
CA SER A 27 15.38 -1.23 -6.30
C SER A 27 15.81 -1.63 -4.89
N SER A 28 15.43 -0.82 -3.89
CA SER A 28 15.41 -1.31 -2.51
C SER A 28 14.41 -2.46 -2.50
N HIS A 29 14.82 -3.62 -1.98
CA HIS A 29 14.01 -4.84 -1.93
C HIS A 29 12.91 -4.68 -0.87
N TRP A 30 11.93 -3.81 -1.15
CA TRP A 30 10.72 -3.67 -0.37
C TRP A 30 9.80 -4.82 -0.76
N ASP A 31 9.51 -5.66 0.22
CA ASP A 31 8.51 -6.70 0.08
C ASP A 31 7.12 -6.09 0.29
N GLU A 32 6.07 -6.82 -0.09
CA GLU A 32 4.67 -6.47 0.18
C GLU A 32 4.45 -6.00 1.64
N LYS A 33 5.11 -6.67 2.60
CA LYS A 33 4.99 -6.40 4.03
C LYS A 33 5.60 -5.07 4.44
N ASP A 34 6.68 -4.64 3.77
CA ASP A 34 7.29 -3.34 4.08
C ASP A 34 6.37 -2.20 3.63
N TYR A 35 5.77 -2.34 2.44
CA TYR A 35 4.74 -1.42 1.96
C TYR A 35 3.53 -1.39 2.90
N LEU A 36 3.01 -2.54 3.29
CA LEU A 36 1.88 -2.61 4.23
C LEU A 36 2.18 -1.93 5.57
N ASN A 37 3.38 -2.14 6.13
CA ASN A 37 3.79 -1.48 7.37
C ASN A 37 3.86 0.05 7.21
N LEU A 38 4.43 0.54 6.10
CA LEU A 38 4.50 1.97 5.79
C LEU A 38 3.11 2.59 5.61
N ILE A 39 2.24 1.92 4.84
CA ILE A 39 0.86 2.37 4.61
C ILE A 39 0.08 2.39 5.93
N GLN A 40 0.17 1.32 6.73
CA GLN A 40 -0.51 1.23 8.01
C GLN A 40 -0.07 2.33 8.98
N TYR A 41 1.22 2.68 8.95
CA TYR A 41 1.75 3.81 9.69
C TYR A 41 1.14 5.13 9.23
N TYR A 42 1.15 5.42 7.92
CA TYR A 42 0.55 6.66 7.41
C TYR A 42 -0.94 6.77 7.74
N ILE A 43 -1.67 5.65 7.71
CA ILE A 43 -3.08 5.61 8.15
C ILE A 43 -3.20 5.93 9.65
N SER A 44 -2.32 5.38 10.49
CA SER A 44 -2.32 5.65 11.93
C SER A 44 -2.03 7.12 12.27
N GLU A 45 -1.20 7.77 11.48
CA GLU A 45 -0.87 9.20 11.61
C GLU A 45 -1.89 10.11 10.89
N SER A 46 -2.96 9.54 10.31
CA SER A 46 -3.97 10.28 9.53
C SER A 46 -3.39 10.99 8.29
N LEU A 47 -2.28 10.48 7.74
CA LEU A 47 -1.61 10.98 6.55
C LEU A 47 -2.12 10.24 5.30
N THR A 48 -3.40 10.45 4.95
CA THR A 48 -4.06 9.72 3.85
C THR A 48 -3.36 9.90 2.50
N GLU A 49 -2.93 11.11 2.17
CA GLU A 49 -2.25 11.42 0.90
C GLU A 49 -0.95 10.60 0.73
N LYS A 50 -0.14 10.50 1.80
CA LYS A 50 1.10 9.71 1.78
C LYS A 50 0.82 8.21 1.75
N ALA A 51 -0.24 7.76 2.41
CA ALA A 51 -0.69 6.38 2.34
C ALA A 51 -1.10 5.98 0.91
N LEU A 52 -1.80 6.87 0.20
CA LEU A 52 -2.17 6.68 -1.20
C LEU A 52 -0.94 6.65 -2.12
N GLU A 53 0.02 7.55 -1.95
CA GLU A 53 1.26 7.53 -2.72
C GLU A 53 2.04 6.21 -2.53
N ALA A 54 2.20 5.76 -1.28
CA ALA A 54 2.83 4.49 -0.98
C ALA A 54 2.08 3.29 -1.58
N LEU A 55 0.75 3.34 -1.61
CA LEU A 55 -0.10 2.34 -2.26
C LEU A 55 0.07 2.32 -3.78
N ASP A 56 0.10 3.47 -4.45
CA ASP A 56 0.30 3.54 -5.90
C ASP A 56 1.68 2.99 -6.30
N TYR A 57 2.72 3.29 -5.52
CA TYR A 57 4.03 2.67 -5.70
C TYR A 57 3.97 1.14 -5.47
N ALA A 58 3.34 0.68 -4.39
CA ALA A 58 3.21 -0.75 -4.12
C ALA A 58 2.46 -1.47 -5.25
N LEU A 59 1.39 -0.87 -5.79
CA LEU A 59 0.62 -1.41 -6.91
C LEU A 59 1.41 -1.41 -8.23
N GLN A 60 2.32 -0.48 -8.44
CA GLN A 60 3.19 -0.46 -9.61
C GLN A 60 4.17 -1.66 -9.64
N TYR A 61 4.70 -2.05 -8.49
CA TYR A 61 5.65 -3.18 -8.38
C TYR A 61 4.97 -4.52 -8.08
N SER A 62 3.84 -4.49 -7.36
CA SER A 62 3.15 -5.65 -6.80
C SER A 62 1.64 -5.60 -7.09
N SER A 63 1.27 -5.50 -8.37
CA SER A 63 -0.13 -5.40 -8.83
C SER A 63 -0.99 -6.65 -8.55
N HIS A 64 -0.40 -7.74 -8.05
CA HIS A 64 -1.08 -9.02 -7.80
C HIS A 64 -1.60 -9.17 -6.36
N HIS A 65 -1.56 -8.13 -5.53
CA HIS A 65 -2.09 -8.19 -4.17
C HIS A 65 -3.41 -7.44 -4.06
N ALA A 66 -4.51 -8.19 -3.93
CA ALA A 66 -5.86 -7.65 -3.72
C ALA A 66 -5.95 -6.69 -2.53
N GLU A 67 -5.15 -6.95 -1.49
CA GLU A 67 -5.14 -6.17 -0.25
C GLU A 67 -4.83 -4.69 -0.49
N PHE A 68 -3.90 -4.35 -1.40
CA PHE A 68 -3.59 -2.96 -1.72
C PHE A 68 -4.79 -2.22 -2.33
N TYR A 69 -5.54 -2.85 -3.22
CA TYR A 69 -6.76 -2.25 -3.79
C TYR A 69 -7.86 -2.06 -2.74
N VAL A 70 -7.99 -2.99 -1.79
CA VAL A 70 -8.95 -2.89 -0.68
C VAL A 70 -8.57 -1.74 0.27
N ILE A 71 -7.28 -1.57 0.57
CA ILE A 71 -6.82 -0.47 1.41
C ILE A 71 -7.01 0.86 0.67
N LYS A 72 -6.64 0.95 -0.61
CA LYS A 72 -6.81 2.17 -1.43
C LYS A 72 -8.28 2.61 -1.50
N SER A 73 -9.19 1.68 -1.80
CA SER A 73 -10.63 2.00 -1.82
C SER A 73 -11.17 2.48 -0.47
N ARG A 74 -10.71 1.90 0.66
CA ARG A 74 -11.08 2.37 2.00
C ARG A 74 -10.59 3.79 2.28
N LEU A 75 -9.37 4.12 1.87
CA LEU A 75 -8.83 5.47 2.05
C LEU A 75 -9.59 6.49 1.21
N LEU A 76 -9.89 6.15 -0.04
CA LEU A 76 -10.69 7.02 -0.92
C LEU A 76 -12.11 7.25 -0.39
N ILE A 77 -12.74 6.23 0.21
CA ILE A 77 -14.03 6.38 0.91
C ILE A 77 -13.92 7.36 2.08
N ASN A 78 -12.84 7.30 2.86
CA ASN A 78 -12.62 8.22 3.97
C ASN A 78 -12.42 9.67 3.51
N GLU A 79 -11.83 9.87 2.32
CA GLU A 79 -11.70 11.19 1.67
C GLU A 79 -12.96 11.60 0.89
N GLU A 80 -14.06 10.84 1.01
CA GLU A 80 -15.32 11.05 0.30
C GLU A 80 -15.22 10.96 -1.25
N ASP A 81 -14.12 10.41 -1.77
CA ASP A 81 -13.95 10.12 -3.20
C ASP A 81 -14.51 8.74 -3.57
N TYR A 82 -15.83 8.64 -3.52
CA TYR A 82 -16.56 7.40 -3.82
C TYR A 82 -16.41 6.96 -5.27
N LYS A 83 -16.06 7.87 -6.18
CA LYS A 83 -15.94 7.54 -7.61
C LYS A 83 -14.68 6.72 -7.83
N GLU A 84 -13.54 7.25 -7.40
CA GLU A 84 -12.26 6.55 -7.55
C GLU A 84 -12.20 5.29 -6.68
N ALA A 85 -12.86 5.30 -5.50
CA ALA A 85 -13.00 4.12 -4.66
C ALA A 85 -13.71 2.96 -5.39
N ASN A 86 -14.81 3.25 -6.09
CA ASN A 86 -15.56 2.24 -6.85
C ASN A 86 -14.74 1.71 -8.04
N GLU A 87 -14.04 2.58 -8.77
CA GLU A 87 -13.16 2.18 -9.87
C GLU A 87 -12.04 1.25 -9.37
N THR A 88 -11.42 1.61 -8.23
CA THR A 88 -10.40 0.79 -7.58
C THR A 88 -10.94 -0.58 -7.16
N LEU A 89 -12.16 -0.62 -6.62
CA LEU A 89 -12.81 -1.85 -6.20
C LEU A 89 -13.17 -2.74 -7.39
N ASP A 90 -13.64 -2.17 -8.50
CA ASP A 90 -13.94 -2.90 -9.73
C ASP A 90 -12.68 -3.57 -10.30
N ILE A 91 -11.55 -2.85 -10.32
CA ILE A 91 -10.24 -3.41 -10.69
C ILE A 91 -9.88 -4.59 -9.79
N ALA A 92 -10.06 -4.45 -8.47
CA ALA A 92 -9.79 -5.53 -7.52
C ALA A 92 -10.66 -6.77 -7.80
N LEU A 93 -11.94 -6.58 -8.09
CA LEU A 93 -12.89 -7.66 -8.40
C LEU A 93 -12.57 -8.36 -9.72
N ASN A 94 -12.12 -7.61 -10.73
CA ASN A 94 -11.71 -8.15 -12.02
C ASN A 94 -10.42 -8.99 -11.90
N LEU A 95 -9.46 -8.54 -11.10
CA LEU A 95 -8.21 -9.27 -10.83
C LEU A 95 -8.45 -10.48 -9.92
N PHE A 96 -9.35 -10.36 -8.94
CA PHE A 96 -9.63 -11.40 -7.95
C PHE A 96 -11.14 -11.72 -7.91
N PRO A 97 -11.62 -12.56 -8.83
CA PRO A 97 -13.04 -12.92 -8.90
C PRO A 97 -13.55 -13.70 -7.67
N THR A 98 -12.66 -14.13 -6.78
CA THR A 98 -12.98 -14.81 -5.52
C THR A 98 -13.53 -13.89 -4.43
N ILE A 99 -13.25 -12.58 -4.47
CA ILE A 99 -13.78 -11.63 -3.49
C ILE A 99 -15.32 -11.52 -3.62
N ARG A 100 -15.84 -11.73 -4.83
CA ARG A 100 -17.28 -11.73 -5.14
C ARG A 100 -17.92 -13.10 -4.89
N LYS A 101 -17.79 -13.64 -3.68
CA LYS A 101 -18.61 -14.79 -3.26
C LYS A 101 -19.37 -14.49 -1.98
N CYS A 102 -20.34 -13.60 -2.10
CA CYS A 102 -21.55 -13.58 -1.27
C CYS A 102 -22.68 -12.98 -2.13
N SER A 103 -23.50 -13.86 -2.70
CA SER A 103 -24.84 -13.55 -3.20
C SER A 103 -25.84 -14.43 -2.46
#